data_AF-A0A3B7LRC0-F1
#
_entry.id   AF-A0A3B7LRC0-F1
#
_cell.length_a   1.000
_cell.length_b   1.000
_cell.length_c   1.000
_cell.angle_alpha   90.00
_cell.angle_beta   90.00
_cell.angle_gamma   90.00
#
_symmetry.space_group_name_H-M   'P 1'
#
loop_
_entity.id
_entity.type
_entity.pdbx_description
1 polymer ?
#
loop_
_entity_poly.entity_id
_entity_poly.type
_entity_poly.pdbx_seq_one_letter_code
_entity_poly.pdbx_strand_id
1 'polypeptide(L)'
;MLFQNFIRTNHDIIQANESEFDFLDRCAWPKAQHMRSLLEQCLNNYPVIEQPEIIARLKSGDPRQFTSTTFELLLHQYLINQNFTLSPHPELANDSAKRPDFLVTCPDGNQFYLEAICTSESDGKNDSTG
;
A
#
# COMPACT_ATOMS: atom_id res chain seq x y z
N MET A 1 -7.01 1.94 13.98
CA MET A 1 -8.12 1.84 13.03
C MET A 1 -7.84 2.79 11.88
N LEU A 2 -7.92 2.27 10.65
CA LEU A 2 -7.66 3.02 9.44
C LEU A 2 -8.86 3.90 9.09
N PHE A 3 -10.05 3.31 9.11
CA PHE A 3 -11.32 3.96 8.77
C PHE A 3 -12.09 4.41 10.03
N GLN A 4 -12.99 5.37 9.85
CA GLN A 4 -13.82 5.84 10.96
C GLN A 4 -14.91 4.82 11.30
N ASN A 5 -15.25 4.71 12.58
CA ASN A 5 -16.27 3.80 13.07
C ASN A 5 -17.62 4.51 13.18
N PHE A 6 -18.45 4.41 12.13
CA PHE A 6 -19.80 4.94 12.09
C PHE A 6 -20.68 4.16 11.09
N ILE A 7 -22.00 4.30 11.24
CA ILE A 7 -22.99 3.71 10.33
C ILE A 7 -22.98 4.52 9.03
N ARG A 8 -22.55 3.90 7.93
CA ARG A 8 -22.51 4.51 6.60
C ARG A 8 -23.83 4.28 5.90
N THR A 9 -24.42 5.35 5.38
CA THR A 9 -25.71 5.33 4.65
C THR A 9 -25.59 5.92 3.24
N ASN A 10 -24.43 6.51 2.90
CA ASN A 10 -24.22 7.16 1.61
C ASN A 10 -23.91 6.12 0.51
N HIS A 11 -24.74 6.12 -0.55
CA HIS A 11 -24.63 5.22 -1.70
C HIS A 11 -24.21 5.94 -2.99
N ASP A 12 -23.87 7.23 -2.91
CA ASP A 12 -23.45 8.03 -4.06
C ASP A 12 -22.09 7.54 -4.56
N ILE A 13 -21.91 7.64 -5.87
CA ILE A 13 -20.61 7.41 -6.53
C ILE A 13 -19.55 8.41 -6.02
N ILE A 14 -18.28 8.14 -6.32
CA ILE A 14 -17.19 9.06 -6.00
C ILE A 14 -17.42 10.44 -6.63
N GLN A 15 -17.14 11.50 -5.86
CA GLN A 15 -17.27 12.88 -6.32
C GLN A 15 -15.98 13.40 -6.95
N ALA A 16 -16.06 14.43 -7.81
CA ALA A 16 -14.91 14.93 -8.57
C ALA A 16 -13.74 15.44 -7.71
N ASN A 17 -14.02 15.92 -6.49
CA ASN A 17 -13.01 16.46 -5.56
C ASN A 17 -12.82 15.57 -4.33
N GLU A 18 -13.22 14.30 -4.43
CA GLU A 18 -13.13 13.34 -3.34
C GLU A 18 -11.97 12.37 -3.59
N SER A 19 -11.16 12.13 -2.56
CA SER A 19 -10.11 11.13 -2.64
C SER A 19 -10.67 9.71 -2.60
N GLU A 20 -9.94 8.73 -3.12
CA GLU A 20 -10.32 7.32 -3.04
C GLU A 20 -10.46 6.86 -1.58
N PHE A 21 -9.63 7.40 -0.68
CA PHE A 21 -9.73 7.12 0.74
C PHE A 21 -11.05 7.65 1.33
N ASP A 22 -11.38 8.91 1.08
CA ASP A 22 -12.60 9.53 1.61
C ASP A 22 -13.85 8.83 1.06
N PHE A 23 -13.83 8.48 -0.23
CA PHE A 23 -14.88 7.68 -0.85
C PHE A 23 -15.07 6.36 -0.11
N LEU A 24 -13.99 5.60 0.11
CA LEU A 24 -14.07 4.33 0.85
C LEU A 24 -14.55 4.55 2.29
N ASP A 25 -14.09 5.62 2.96
CA ASP A 25 -14.47 5.92 4.34
C ASP A 25 -15.93 6.35 4.49
N ARG A 26 -16.56 6.96 3.49
CA ARG A 26 -18.00 7.30 3.55
C ARG A 26 -18.93 6.25 2.94
N CYS A 27 -18.46 5.46 1.98
CA CYS A 27 -19.32 4.66 1.11
C CYS A 27 -19.96 3.47 1.84
N ALA A 28 -21.27 3.36 1.71
CA ALA A 28 -22.10 2.31 2.30
C ALA A 28 -22.18 1.03 1.45
N TRP A 29 -21.56 1.00 0.26
CA TRP A 29 -21.63 -0.18 -0.60
C TRP A 29 -20.99 -1.41 0.06
N PRO A 30 -21.60 -2.61 -0.06
CA PRO A 30 -21.00 -3.85 0.46
C PRO A 30 -19.59 -4.12 -0.05
N LYS A 31 -19.31 -3.77 -1.32
CA LYS A 31 -17.96 -3.88 -1.91
C LYS A 31 -16.95 -2.95 -1.23
N ALA A 32 -17.36 -1.73 -0.89
CA ALA A 32 -16.50 -0.79 -0.16
C ALA A 32 -16.21 -1.29 1.25
N GLN A 33 -17.19 -1.93 1.92
CA GLN A 33 -16.95 -2.59 3.21
C GLN A 33 -15.92 -3.72 3.10
N HIS A 34 -15.97 -4.56 2.06
CA HIS A 34 -14.95 -5.61 1.85
C HIS A 34 -13.56 -5.01 1.63
N MET A 35 -13.45 -3.96 0.82
CA MET A 35 -12.17 -3.26 0.62
C MET A 35 -11.64 -2.65 1.92
N ARG A 36 -12.48 -1.97 2.71
CA ARG A 36 -12.09 -1.43 4.01
C ARG A 36 -11.59 -2.51 4.96
N SER A 37 -12.31 -3.63 5.04
CA SER A 37 -11.95 -4.76 5.90
C SER A 37 -10.62 -5.40 5.48
N LEU A 38 -10.39 -5.55 4.17
CA LEU A 38 -9.14 -6.06 3.63
C LEU A 38 -7.97 -5.13 3.97
N LEU A 39 -8.11 -3.82 3.75
CA LEU A 39 -7.07 -2.84 4.06
C LEU A 39 -6.76 -2.76 5.55
N GLU A 40 -7.79 -2.79 6.41
CA GLU A 40 -7.61 -2.88 7.88
C GLU A 40 -6.85 -4.15 8.27
N GLN A 41 -7.21 -5.30 7.69
CA GLN A 41 -6.51 -6.57 7.95
C GLN A 41 -5.05 -6.51 7.50
N CYS A 42 -4.77 -5.98 6.30
CA CYS A 42 -3.41 -5.84 5.80
C CYS A 42 -2.59 -4.93 6.72
N LEU A 43 -3.15 -3.80 7.14
CA LEU A 43 -2.50 -2.85 8.04
C LEU A 43 -2.22 -3.46 9.42
N ASN A 44 -3.16 -4.24 9.97
CA ASN A 44 -2.99 -4.90 11.27
C ASN A 44 -1.86 -5.94 11.26
N ASN A 45 -1.59 -6.55 10.10
CA ASN A 45 -0.47 -7.47 9.92
C ASN A 45 0.83 -6.77 9.52
N TYR A 46 0.79 -5.47 9.20
CA TYR A 46 1.96 -4.67 8.86
C TYR A 46 2.71 -4.25 10.14
N PRO A 47 4.05 -4.10 10.11
CA PRO A 47 4.83 -3.71 11.28
C PRO A 47 4.32 -2.45 11.98
N VAL A 48 4.07 -2.55 13.28
CA VAL A 48 3.40 -1.51 14.09
C VAL A 48 4.10 -0.16 14.02
N ILE A 49 5.43 -0.15 13.95
CA ILE A 49 6.24 1.07 13.86
C ILE A 49 6.02 1.85 12.56
N GLU A 50 5.68 1.15 11.48
CA GLU A 50 5.48 1.73 10.14
C GLU A 50 4.02 2.09 9.84
N GLN A 51 3.07 1.53 10.60
CA GLN A 51 1.63 1.79 10.39
C GLN A 51 1.26 3.28 10.33
N PRO A 52 1.83 4.19 11.16
CA PRO A 52 1.52 5.62 11.07
C PRO A 52 1.85 6.24 9.70
N GLU A 53 2.96 5.85 9.09
CA GLU A 53 3.37 6.34 7.77
C GLU A 53 2.42 5.82 6.69
N ILE A 54 2.09 4.53 6.73
CA ILE A 54 1.13 3.91 5.81
C ILE A 54 -0.24 4.61 5.90
N ILE A 55 -0.73 4.88 7.11
CA ILE A 55 -1.99 5.60 7.32
C ILE A 55 -1.91 7.01 6.72
N ALA A 56 -0.80 7.72 6.92
CA ALA A 56 -0.61 9.07 6.39
C ALA A 56 -0.60 9.09 4.85
N ARG A 57 0.08 8.14 4.20
CA ARG A 57 0.11 8.02 2.73
C ARG A 57 -1.26 7.68 2.15
N LEU A 58 -1.99 6.76 2.78
CA LEU A 58 -3.37 6.41 2.38
C LEU A 58 -4.33 7.59 2.52
N LYS A 59 -4.15 8.43 3.55
CA LYS A 59 -5.00 9.61 3.83
C LYS A 59 -4.51 10.90 3.18
N SER A 60 -3.46 10.85 2.36
CA SER A 60 -2.83 12.05 1.79
C SER A 60 -3.72 12.81 0.80
N GLY A 61 -4.73 12.14 0.23
CA GLY A 61 -5.54 12.66 -0.86
C GLY A 61 -4.85 12.60 -2.24
N ASP A 62 -3.60 12.13 -2.31
CA ASP A 62 -2.90 11.89 -3.57
C ASP A 62 -3.23 10.48 -4.10
N PRO A 63 -3.85 10.35 -5.29
CA PRO A 63 -4.23 9.07 -5.86
C PRO A 63 -3.03 8.15 -6.14
N ARG A 64 -1.84 8.72 -6.39
CA ARG A 64 -0.61 7.95 -6.61
C ARG A 64 -0.14 7.32 -5.30
N GLN A 65 -0.18 8.09 -4.20
CA GLN A 65 0.15 7.58 -2.87
C GLN A 65 -0.86 6.53 -2.43
N PHE A 66 -2.16 6.76 -2.65
CA PHE A 66 -3.20 5.80 -2.33
C PHE A 66 -2.99 4.47 -3.08
N THR A 67 -2.74 4.53 -4.39
CA THR A 67 -2.52 3.34 -5.24
C THR A 67 -1.25 2.60 -4.84
N SER A 68 -0.12 3.31 -4.74
CA SER A 68 1.18 2.72 -4.39
C SER A 68 1.16 2.09 -3.00
N THR A 69 0.60 2.77 -2.00
CA THR A 69 0.52 2.26 -0.62
C THR A 69 -0.44 1.08 -0.50
N THR A 70 -1.56 1.10 -1.25
CA THR A 70 -2.47 -0.04 -1.31
C THR A 70 -1.79 -1.27 -1.93
N PHE A 71 -1.03 -1.08 -3.01
CA PHE A 71 -0.28 -2.15 -3.64
C PHE A 71 0.78 -2.74 -2.69
N GLU A 72 1.52 -1.87 -2.00
CA GLU A 72 2.52 -2.24 -1.00
C GLU A 72 1.89 -3.10 0.13
N LEU A 73 0.76 -2.68 0.70
CA LEU A 73 0.04 -3.42 1.73
C LEU A 73 -0.44 -4.81 1.25
N LEU A 74 -1.01 -4.87 0.05
CA LEU A 74 -1.50 -6.12 -0.52
C LEU A 74 -0.36 -7.08 -0.83
N LEU A 75 0.76 -6.58 -1.33
CA LEU A 75 1.96 -7.37 -1.62
C LEU A 75 2.56 -7.95 -0.33
N HIS A 76 2.68 -7.12 0.71
CA HIS A 76 3.10 -7.57 2.04
C HIS A 76 2.18 -8.68 2.56
N GLN A 77 0.86 -8.44 2.56
CA GLN A 77 -0.12 -9.41 3.04
C GLN A 77 -0.08 -10.74 2.25
N TYR A 78 0.11 -10.66 0.93
CA TYR A 78 0.24 -11.84 0.09
C TYR A 78 1.46 -12.67 0.47
N LEU A 79 2.62 -12.04 0.66
CA LEU A 79 3.87 -12.74 0.96
C LEU A 79 3.87 -13.34 2.38
N ILE A 80 3.37 -12.64 3.39
CA ILE A 80 3.28 -13.24 4.74
C ILE A 80 2.33 -14.45 4.77
N ASN A 81 1.28 -14.47 3.94
CA ASN A 81 0.38 -15.62 3.81
C ASN A 81 1.07 -16.84 3.17
N GLN A 82 2.19 -16.64 2.47
CA GLN A 82 3.04 -17.68 1.90
C GLN A 82 4.23 -18.02 2.83
N ASN A 83 4.16 -17.65 4.11
CA ASN A 83 5.18 -17.88 5.14
C ASN A 83 6.51 -17.14 4.92
N PHE A 84 6.51 -16.06 4.12
CA PHE A 84 7.66 -15.16 4.06
C PHE A 84 7.65 -14.19 5.24
N THR A 85 8.83 -13.74 5.65
CA THR A 85 8.98 -12.63 6.60
C THR A 85 9.47 -11.40 5.85
N LEU A 86 8.84 -10.25 6.09
CA LEU A 86 9.21 -8.99 5.44
C LEU A 86 9.62 -7.98 6.50
N SER A 87 10.75 -7.31 6.26
CA SER A 87 11.16 -6.13 7.02
C SER A 87 11.04 -4.91 6.12
N PRO A 88 10.14 -3.96 6.40
CA PRO A 88 10.07 -2.69 5.70
C PRO A 88 11.36 -1.89 5.89
N HIS A 89 11.68 -1.06 4.90
CA HIS A 89 12.77 -0.07 4.94
C HIS A 89 14.09 -0.57 5.57
N PRO A 90 14.68 -1.67 5.07
CA PRO A 90 15.90 -2.21 5.64
C PRO A 90 17.06 -1.20 5.56
N GLU A 91 17.87 -1.15 6.62
CA GLU A 91 19.12 -0.39 6.61
C GLU A 91 20.10 -1.06 5.65
N LEU A 92 20.51 -0.36 4.59
CA LEU A 92 21.58 -0.80 3.71
C LEU A 92 22.92 -0.38 4.32
N ALA A 93 23.86 -1.33 4.41
CA ALA A 93 25.24 -1.04 4.87
C ALA A 93 26.01 -0.10 3.94
N ASN A 94 25.54 0.02 2.69
CA ASN A 94 26.08 0.94 1.70
C ASN A 94 25.21 2.20 1.75
N ASP A 95 25.84 3.37 1.81
CA ASP A 95 25.24 4.72 1.89
C ASP A 95 24.45 5.13 0.62
N SER A 96 23.75 4.17 0.02
CA SER A 96 22.88 4.36 -1.14
C SER A 96 21.60 5.04 -0.66
N ALA A 97 21.30 6.20 -1.27
CA ALA A 97 20.08 6.95 -1.00
C ALA A 97 18.79 6.18 -1.37
N LYS A 98 18.90 5.10 -2.14
CA LYS A 98 17.76 4.28 -2.56
C LYS A 98 17.61 3.07 -1.62
N ARG A 99 16.63 3.15 -0.72
CA ARG A 99 16.25 2.06 0.18
C ARG A 99 15.16 1.22 -0.49
N PRO A 100 15.32 -0.10 -0.62
CA PRO A 100 14.24 -0.97 -1.09
C PRO A 100 13.07 -0.93 -0.12
N ASP A 101 11.87 -1.24 -0.59
CA ASP A 101 10.67 -1.21 0.26
C ASP A 101 10.70 -2.34 1.30
N PHE A 102 11.17 -3.54 0.91
CA PHE A 102 11.28 -4.68 1.81
C PHE A 102 12.59 -5.46 1.66
N LEU A 103 13.07 -5.98 2.80
CA LEU A 103 13.91 -7.17 2.84
C LEU A 103 13.01 -8.38 3.10
N VAL A 104 12.97 -9.31 2.16
CA VAL A 104 12.17 -10.54 2.24
C VAL A 104 13.06 -11.70 2.68
N THR A 105 12.60 -12.48 3.65
CA THR A 105 13.21 -13.75 4.06
C THR A 105 12.28 -14.89 3.67
N CYS A 106 12.78 -15.78 2.82
CA CYS A 106 12.13 -17.00 2.36
C CYS A 106 12.04 -18.04 3.49
N PRO A 107 11.09 -19.00 3.41
CA PRO A 107 11.00 -20.10 4.37
C PRO A 107 12.26 -20.98 4.46
N ASP A 108 13.06 -21.02 3.40
CA ASP A 108 14.34 -21.75 3.33
C ASP A 108 15.54 -20.95 3.90
N GLY A 109 15.29 -19.72 4.37
CA GLY A 109 16.30 -18.82 4.94
C GLY A 109 16.99 -17.90 3.93
N ASN A 110 16.73 -18.04 2.62
CA ASN A 110 17.27 -17.13 1.61
C ASN A 110 16.64 -15.73 1.74
N GLN A 111 17.39 -14.70 1.38
CA GLN A 111 16.93 -13.32 1.47
C GLN A 111 17.10 -12.56 0.15
N PHE A 112 16.14 -11.67 -0.14
CA PHE A 112 16.20 -10.78 -1.28
C PHE A 112 15.52 -9.43 -0.99
N TYR A 113 15.93 -8.39 -1.72
CA TYR A 113 15.30 -7.07 -1.66
C TYR A 113 14.13 -6.99 -2.66
N LEU A 114 13.04 -6.35 -2.25
CA LEU A 114 11.83 -6.18 -3.04
C LEU A 114 11.45 -4.69 -3.09
N GLU A 115 11.28 -4.17 -4.30
CA GLU A 115 10.68 -2.84 -4.56
C GLU A 115 9.21 -3.02 -4.99
N ALA A 116 8.30 -2.31 -4.33
CA ALA A 116 6.86 -2.31 -4.55
C ALA A 116 6.43 -1.15 -5.46
N ILE A 117 6.95 -1.13 -6.69
CA ILE A 117 6.73 -0.03 -7.64
C ILE A 117 5.48 -0.31 -8.49
N CYS A 118 4.53 0.64 -8.50
CA CYS A 118 3.51 0.72 -9.54
C CYS A 118 4.08 1.45 -10.75
N THR A 119 4.38 0.74 -11.83
CA THR A 119 4.76 1.38 -13.10
C THR A 119 3.53 2.01 -13.74
N SER A 120 3.39 3.33 -13.69
CA SER A 120 2.49 4.04 -14.62
C SER A 120 3.16 4.11 -15.99
N GLU A 121 2.41 3.89 -17.08
CA GLU A 121 2.89 3.95 -18.48
C GLU A 121 3.31 5.37 -18.93
N SER A 122 4.27 6.01 -18.25
CA SER A 122 4.73 7.36 -18.59
C SER A 122 6.23 7.59 -18.41
N ASP A 123 7.03 6.53 -18.30
CA ASP A 123 8.49 6.62 -18.43
C ASP A 123 8.98 5.94 -19.72
N GLY A 124 8.21 6.12 -20.79
CA GLY A 124 8.68 5.92 -22.15
C GLY A 124 9.66 7.04 -22.52
N LYS A 125 10.87 6.99 -21.96
CA LYS A 125 12.01 7.75 -22.50
C LYS A 125 12.25 7.21 -23.90
N ASN A 126 11.77 7.94 -24.89
CA ASN A 126 11.94 7.63 -26.30
C ASN A 126 13.43 7.79 -26.65
N ASP A 127 14.22 6.74 -26.45
CA ASP A 127 15.59 6.66 -26.94
C ASP A 127 15.55 6.30 -28.42
N SER A 128 15.16 7.29 -29.23
CA SER A 128 15.34 7.24 -30.68
C SER A 128 16.78 7.70 -30.97
N THR A 129 17.74 6.78 -30.85
CA THR A 129 18.99 6.88 -31.61
C THR A 129 18.88 5.96 -32.82
N GLY A 130 18.69 6.58 -33.99
CA GLY A 130 18.74 5.98 -35.31
C GLY A 130 19.17 7.04 -36.31
#